data_AF-A0A9P2UQA4-F1
#
_entry.id   AF-A0A9P2UQA4-F1
#
_cell.length_a   1.000
_cell.length_b   1.000
_cell.length_c   1.000
_cell.angle_alpha   90.00
_cell.angle_beta   90.00
_cell.angle_gamma   90.00
#
_symmetry.space_group_name_H-M   'P 1'
#
loop_
_entity.id
_entity.type
_entity.pdbx_description
1 polymer ?
#
loop_
_entity_poly.entity_id
_entity_poly.type
_entity_poly.pdbx_seq_one_letter_code
_entity_poly.pdbx_strand_id
1 'polypeptide(L)'
;MDERRVKDIPKEERSQLIGQLDANTTFREFFKKTDDFFQREWLGPKRYKLYKEGKFDFDKFFDPEGRLYTLDQLRKLDEQTFKELGL
;
A
#
# COMPACT_ATOMS: atom_id res chain seq x y z
N MET A 1 15.39 -7.18 -13.47
CA MET A 1 14.07 -7.39 -14.09
C MET A 1 14.28 -7.51 -15.59
N ASP A 2 13.48 -8.33 -16.28
CA ASP A 2 13.46 -8.34 -17.75
C ASP A 2 12.85 -7.02 -18.24
N GLU A 3 13.56 -6.33 -19.14
CA GLU A 3 13.20 -4.96 -19.60
C GLU A 3 12.47 -4.97 -20.96
N ARG A 4 12.26 -6.15 -21.58
CA ARG A 4 11.54 -6.27 -22.86
C ARG A 4 10.08 -5.81 -22.69
N ARG A 5 9.51 -5.16 -23.71
CA ARG A 5 8.08 -4.84 -23.69
C ARG A 5 7.29 -6.14 -23.75
N VAL A 6 6.17 -6.23 -23.04
CA VAL A 6 5.32 -7.44 -22.99
C VAL A 6 4.98 -7.99 -24.37
N LYS A 7 4.73 -7.11 -25.35
CA LYS A 7 4.43 -7.51 -26.73
C LYS A 7 5.57 -8.27 -27.42
N ASP A 8 6.82 -8.05 -26.99
CA ASP A 8 8.03 -8.62 -27.56
C ASP A 8 8.48 -9.90 -26.81
N ILE A 9 7.78 -10.28 -25.73
CA ILE A 9 8.04 -11.52 -24.97
C ILE A 9 7.17 -12.66 -25.52
N PRO A 10 7.73 -13.84 -25.86
CA PRO A 10 6.97 -15.02 -26.24
C PRO A 10 5.94 -15.43 -25.19
N LYS A 11 4.73 -15.83 -25.60
CA LYS A 11 3.62 -16.13 -24.67
C LYS A 11 3.98 -17.17 -23.61
N GLU A 12 4.77 -18.17 -23.98
CA GLU A 12 5.28 -19.24 -23.11
C GLU A 12 6.17 -18.70 -21.97
N GLU A 13 6.93 -17.63 -22.22
CA GLU A 13 7.83 -16.99 -21.24
C GLU A 13 7.10 -15.96 -20.36
N ARG A 14 5.96 -15.44 -20.81
CA ARG A 14 5.23 -14.37 -20.12
C ARG A 14 4.75 -14.77 -18.74
N SER A 15 4.34 -16.02 -18.53
CA SER A 15 3.83 -16.48 -17.24
C SER A 15 4.88 -16.43 -16.13
N GLN A 16 6.17 -16.59 -16.49
CA GLN A 16 7.29 -16.51 -15.54
C GLN A 16 7.76 -15.07 -15.30
N LEU A 17 7.47 -14.16 -16.24
CA LEU A 17 7.97 -12.78 -16.23
C LEU A 17 6.91 -11.76 -15.80
N ILE A 18 5.63 -12.06 -16.02
CA ILE A 18 4.51 -11.18 -15.73
C ILE A 18 3.75 -11.76 -14.54
N GLY A 19 3.76 -11.03 -13.43
CA GLY A 19 2.95 -11.37 -12.27
C GLY A 19 1.47 -11.39 -12.65
N GLN A 20 0.86 -12.56 -12.68
CA GLN A 20 -0.59 -12.69 -12.75
C GLN A 20 -1.17 -12.56 -11.35
N LEU A 21 -2.27 -11.84 -11.24
CA LEU A 21 -3.01 -11.67 -10.00
C LEU A 21 -4.43 -12.19 -10.20
N ASP A 22 -4.98 -12.85 -9.19
CA ASP A 22 -6.39 -13.24 -9.21
C ASP A 22 -7.28 -12.00 -9.33
N ALA A 23 -8.30 -12.05 -10.19
CA ALA A 23 -9.17 -10.91 -10.47
C ALA A 23 -9.94 -10.40 -9.24
N ASN A 24 -10.11 -11.25 -8.21
CA ASN A 24 -10.76 -10.90 -6.95
C ASN A 24 -9.77 -10.36 -5.91
N THR A 25 -8.46 -10.30 -6.21
CA THR A 25 -7.48 -9.75 -5.27
C THR A 25 -7.71 -8.27 -5.11
N THR A 26 -8.02 -7.85 -3.89
CA THR A 26 -8.14 -6.41 -3.58
C THR A 26 -6.78 -5.73 -3.62
N PHE A 27 -6.77 -4.42 -3.83
CA PHE A 27 -5.51 -3.66 -3.79
C PHE A 27 -4.77 -3.82 -2.45
N ARG A 28 -5.51 -3.91 -1.33
CA ARG A 28 -4.92 -4.16 0.00
C ARG A 28 -4.18 -5.49 0.05
N GLU A 29 -4.78 -6.56 -0.47
CA GLU A 29 -4.16 -7.87 -0.50
C GLU A 29 -2.94 -7.91 -1.43
N PHE A 30 -3.04 -7.26 -2.59
CA PHE A 30 -1.91 -7.07 -3.50
C PHE A 30 -0.77 -6.34 -2.79
N PHE A 31 -1.05 -5.19 -2.19
CA PHE A 31 -0.08 -4.35 -1.49
C PHE A 31 0.63 -5.11 -0.36
N LYS A 32 -0.08 -5.97 0.37
CA LYS A 32 0.52 -6.83 1.41
C LYS A 32 1.52 -7.85 0.84
N LYS A 33 1.34 -8.29 -0.40
CA LYS A 33 2.19 -9.28 -1.08
C LYS A 33 3.38 -8.66 -1.82
N THR A 34 3.34 -7.37 -2.13
CA THR A 34 4.46 -6.67 -2.79
C THR A 34 5.66 -6.53 -1.86
N ASP A 35 6.83 -6.34 -2.43
CA ASP A 35 8.08 -6.16 -1.72
C ASP A 35 8.18 -4.79 -0.99
N ASP A 36 9.15 -4.70 -0.10
CA ASP A 36 9.41 -3.53 0.75
C ASP A 36 9.71 -2.26 -0.08
N PHE A 37 10.31 -2.38 -1.27
CA PHE A 37 10.60 -1.22 -2.11
C PHE A 37 9.30 -0.64 -2.66
N PHE A 38 8.42 -1.46 -3.25
CA PHE A 38 7.12 -1.00 -3.73
C PHE A 38 6.28 -0.38 -2.62
N GLN A 39 6.18 -1.06 -1.47
CA GLN A 39 5.40 -0.57 -0.33
C GLN A 39 5.91 0.80 0.15
N ARG A 40 7.24 0.98 0.22
CA ARG A 40 7.85 2.24 0.65
C ARG A 40 7.65 3.37 -0.35
N GLU A 41 7.83 3.10 -1.64
CA GLU A 41 7.62 4.11 -2.68
C GLU A 41 6.17 4.58 -2.72
N TRP A 42 5.22 3.65 -2.57
CA TRP A 42 3.81 3.95 -2.65
C TRP A 42 3.28 4.72 -1.42
N LEU A 43 3.64 4.29 -0.19
CA LEU A 43 3.23 4.99 1.04
C LEU A 43 4.03 6.27 1.33
N GLY A 44 5.26 6.31 0.83
CA GLY A 44 6.30 7.23 1.27
C GLY A 44 6.95 6.79 2.61
N PRO A 45 8.12 7.35 2.94
CA PRO A 45 9.01 6.81 3.98
C PRO A 45 8.40 6.79 5.39
N LYS A 46 7.68 7.86 5.75
CA LYS A 46 7.13 8.00 7.11
C LYS A 46 5.91 7.10 7.34
N ARG A 47 5.02 6.98 6.36
CA ARG A 47 3.85 6.07 6.45
C ARG A 47 4.29 4.61 6.36
N TYR A 48 5.27 4.32 5.49
CA TYR A 48 5.87 2.99 5.43
C TYR A 48 6.46 2.56 6.78
N LYS A 49 7.16 3.48 7.48
CA LYS A 49 7.65 3.22 8.84
C LYS A 49 6.51 2.84 9.80
N LEU A 50 5.42 3.61 9.82
CA LEU A 50 4.25 3.32 10.67
C LEU A 50 3.61 1.96 10.34
N TYR A 51 3.52 1.64 9.05
CA TYR A 51 2.97 0.37 8.56
C TYR A 51 3.86 -0.81 8.95
N LYS A 52 5.17 -0.73 8.71
CA LYS A 52 6.12 -1.81 8.99
C LYS A 52 6.29 -2.07 10.49
N GLU A 53 6.16 -1.03 11.32
CA GLU A 53 6.13 -1.14 12.79
C GLU A 53 4.80 -1.69 13.34
N GLY A 54 3.80 -1.95 12.49
CA GLY A 54 2.49 -2.46 12.90
C GLY A 54 1.64 -1.47 13.69
N LYS A 55 2.01 -0.18 13.69
CA LYS A 55 1.26 0.87 14.39
C LYS A 55 0.00 1.27 13.63
N PHE A 56 0.05 1.19 12.31
CA PHE A 56 -1.04 1.58 11.42
C PHE A 56 -1.28 0.47 10.40
N ASP A 57 -2.51 -0.03 10.33
CA ASP A 57 -2.97 -0.83 9.20
C ASP A 57 -3.07 0.02 7.93
N PHE A 58 -3.04 -0.64 6.77
CA PHE A 58 -3.12 0.02 5.46
C PHE A 58 -4.26 1.04 5.37
N ASP A 59 -5.45 0.69 5.85
CA ASP A 59 -6.66 1.54 5.72
C ASP A 59 -6.62 2.78 6.59
N LYS A 60 -5.79 2.79 7.64
CA LYS A 60 -5.66 3.96 8.52
C LYS A 60 -5.03 5.15 7.80
N PHE A 61 -4.42 4.94 6.63
CA PHE A 61 -3.83 6.02 5.85
C PHE A 61 -4.84 6.76 4.96
N PHE A 62 -6.10 6.32 4.87
CA PHE A 62 -7.07 6.88 3.93
C PHE A 62 -8.30 7.45 4.61
N ASP A 63 -8.83 8.52 4.04
CA ASP A 63 -10.16 9.02 4.37
C ASP A 63 -11.27 8.13 3.75
N PRO A 64 -12.54 8.33 4.12
CA PRO A 64 -13.65 7.57 3.55
C PRO A 64 -13.83 7.73 2.03
N GLU A 65 -13.27 8.79 1.43
CA GLU A 65 -13.24 9.02 -0.01
C GLU A 65 -12.03 8.34 -0.69
N GLY A 66 -11.18 7.64 0.08
CA GLY A 66 -9.99 6.95 -0.41
C GLY A 66 -8.76 7.85 -0.60
N ARG A 67 -8.78 9.10 -0.12
CA ARG A 67 -7.64 10.02 -0.22
C ARG A 67 -6.66 9.78 0.91
N LEU A 68 -5.36 9.85 0.60
CA LEU A 68 -4.31 9.68 1.59
C LEU A 68 -4.29 10.83 2.61
N TYR A 69 -4.42 10.50 3.89
CA TYR A 69 -4.11 11.43 4.96
C TYR A 69 -2.63 11.82 4.96
N THR A 70 -2.37 13.10 5.15
CA THR A 70 -1.06 13.60 5.57
C THR A 70 -0.76 13.15 7.00
N LEU A 71 0.52 13.16 7.38
CA LEU A 71 0.90 12.77 8.74
C LEU A 71 0.35 13.73 9.81
N ASP A 72 0.19 15.01 9.48
CA ASP A 72 -0.42 15.98 10.40
C ASP A 72 -1.92 15.69 10.56
N GLN A 73 -2.62 15.29 9.49
CA GLN A 73 -4.01 14.85 9.59
C GLN A 73 -4.15 13.58 10.43
N LEU A 74 -3.27 12.59 10.25
CA LEU A 74 -3.27 11.37 11.08
C LEU A 74 -3.10 11.71 12.56
N ARG A 75 -2.13 12.57 12.88
CA ARG A 75 -1.87 13.02 14.26
C ARG A 75 -3.10 13.71 14.86
N LYS A 76 -3.69 14.65 14.13
CA LYS A 76 -4.89 15.39 14.57
C LYS A 76 -6.09 14.47 14.76
N LEU A 77 -6.27 13.48 13.89
CA LEU A 77 -7.36 12.51 13.97
C LEU A 77 -7.23 11.66 15.24
N ASP A 78 -6.03 11.17 15.55
CA ASP A 78 -5.79 10.42 16.78
C ASP A 78 -6.01 11.30 18.02
N GLU A 79 -5.45 12.51 18.05
CA GLU A 79 -5.65 13.46 19.16
C GLU A 79 -7.15 13.75 19.40
N GLN A 80 -7.91 13.96 18.33
CA GLN A 80 -9.35 14.15 18.40
C GLN A 80 -10.05 12.89 18.94
N THR A 81 -9.67 11.72 18.43
CA THR A 81 -10.23 10.43 18.85
C THR A 81 -10.03 10.21 20.36
N PHE A 82 -8.82 10.44 20.88
CA PHE A 82 -8.55 10.30 22.32
C PHE A 82 -9.38 11.29 23.16
N LYS A 83 -9.48 12.55 22.71
CA LYS A 83 -10.29 13.56 23.38
C LYS A 83 -11.78 13.20 23.43
N GLU A 84 -12.33 12.68 22.33
CA GLU A 84 -13.74 12.24 22.25
C GLU A 84 -14.02 11.03 23.14
N LEU A 85 -13.04 10.13 23.29
CA LEU A 85 -13.12 8.97 24.18
C LEU A 85 -12.82 9.31 25.65
N GLY A 86 -12.43 10.56 25.96
CA GLY A 86 -12.07 10.99 27.31
C GLY A 86 -10.81 10.32 27.86
N LEU A 87 -9.90 9.91 26.97
CA LEU A 87 -8.60 9.29 27.28
C LEU A 87 -7.46 10.32 27.30
#